data_AF-A0A2I0JCP1-F1
#
_entry.id   AF-A0A2I0JCP1-F1
#
_cell.length_a   1.000
_cell.length_b   1.000
_cell.length_c   1.000
_cell.angle_alpha   90.00
_cell.angle_beta   90.00
_cell.angle_gamma   90.00
#
_symmetry.space_group_name_H-M   'P 1'
#
loop_
_entity.id
_entity.type
_entity.pdbx_description
1 polymer ?
#
loop_
_entity_poly.entity_id
_entity_poly.type
_entity_poly.pdbx_seq_one_letter_code
_entity_poly.pdbx_strand_id
1 'polypeptide(L)' 'MGSRTVKRIADVSRLRNFQYPQDAGPMAHPVRPHSYIKVYEKGAEVVRMYKTLLGSQGFRK' A
#
# COMPACT_ATOMS: atom_id res chain seq x y z
N MET A 1 19.10 9.15 6.68
CA MET A 1 17.86 9.59 5.99
C MET A 1 17.95 9.17 4.53
N GLY A 2 17.13 8.22 4.08
CA GLY A 2 17.18 7.71 2.70
C GLY A 2 16.46 8.63 1.71
N SER A 3 16.92 8.64 0.45
CA SER A 3 16.27 9.37 -0.64
C SER A 3 14.82 8.92 -0.83
N ARG A 4 13.89 9.89 -0.89
CA ARG A 4 12.45 9.63 -1.07
C ARG A 4 12.16 8.82 -2.32
N THR A 5 12.87 9.11 -3.41
CA THR A 5 12.70 8.41 -4.69
C THR A 5 13.14 6.95 -4.58
N VAL A 6 14.29 6.70 -3.95
CA VAL A 6 14.81 5.34 -3.72
C VAL A 6 13.86 4.54 -2.86
N LYS A 7 13.33 5.13 -1.78
CA LYS A 7 12.33 4.49 -0.93
C LYS A 7 11.05 4.15 -1.72
N ARG A 8 10.57 5.07 -2.57
CA ARG A 8 9.39 4.81 -3.42
C ARG A 8 9.61 3.63 -4.38
N ILE A 9 10.78 3.56 -5.02
CA ILE A 9 11.12 2.46 -5.92
C ILE A 9 11.11 1.13 -5.16
N ALA A 10 11.73 1.09 -3.98
CA ALA A 10 11.76 -0.11 -3.14
C ALA A 10 10.34 -0.56 -2.72
N ASP A 11 9.48 0.37 -2.32
CA ASP A 11 8.09 0.07 -1.94
C ASP A 11 7.29 -0.49 -3.13
N VAL A 12 7.40 0.11 -4.32
CA VAL A 12 6.73 -0.39 -5.54
C VAL A 12 7.24 -1.76 -5.95
N SER A 13 8.55 -1.97 -5.89
CA SER A 13 9.17 -3.26 -6.22
C SER A 13 8.62 -4.36 -5.31
N ARG A 14 8.50 -4.08 -4.01
CA ARG A 14 7.97 -5.05 -3.04
C ARG A 14 6.49 -5.38 -3.29
N LEU A 15 5.65 -4.37 -3.56
CA LEU A 15 4.25 -4.57 -3.93
C LEU A 15 4.09 -5.50 -5.15
N ARG A 16 4.88 -5.25 -6.20
CA ARG A 16 4.81 -6.06 -7.44
C ARG A 16 5.30 -7.49 -7.23
N ASN A 17 6.36 -7.68 -6.45
CA ASN A 17 6.99 -8.99 -6.30
C ASN A 17 6.28 -9.88 -5.26
N PHE A 18 5.65 -9.29 -4.25
CA PHE A 18 5.06 -10.05 -3.14
C PHE A 18 3.56 -9.85 -3.00
N GLN A 19 3.07 -8.61 -3.00
CA GLN A 19 1.65 -8.33 -2.75
C GLN A 19 0.78 -8.72 -3.95
N TYR A 20 1.22 -8.48 -5.18
CA TYR A 20 0.43 -8.78 -6.39
C TYR A 20 0.21 -10.29 -6.58
N PRO A 21 1.24 -11.16 -6.44
CA PRO A 21 1.01 -12.61 -6.45
C PRO A 21 0.07 -13.10 -5.33
N GLN A 22 0.15 -12.52 -4.14
CA GLN A 22 -0.76 -12.87 -3.03
C GLN A 22 -2.21 -12.47 -3.33
N ASP A 23 -2.42 -11.28 -3.91
CA ASP A 23 -3.73 -10.80 -4.33
C ASP A 23 -4.33 -11.59 -5.50
N ALA A 24 -3.49 -12.28 -6.29
CA ALA A 24 -3.91 -13.17 -7.37
C ALA A 24 -4.03 -14.65 -6.95
N GLY A 25 -3.70 -14.97 -5.71
CA GLY A 25 -3.66 -16.33 -5.18
C GLY A 25 -4.91 -16.70 -4.36
N PRO A 26 -5.00 -17.95 -3.87
CA PRO A 26 -6.11 -18.43 -3.05
C PRO A 26 -6.20 -17.74 -1.67
N MET A 27 -5.13 -17.02 -1.27
CA MET A 27 -5.07 -16.22 -0.05
C MET A 27 -5.46 -14.75 -0.28
N ALA A 28 -6.01 -14.42 -1.45
CA ALA A 28 -6.43 -13.06 -1.78
C ALA A 28 -7.49 -12.56 -0.78
N HIS A 29 -7.23 -11.39 -0.19
CA HIS A 29 -8.15 -10.77 0.75
C HIS A 29 -8.16 -9.24 0.57
N PRO A 30 -9.27 -8.56 0.95
CA PRO A 30 -9.29 -7.10 0.98
C PRO A 30 -8.27 -6.54 1.98
N VAL A 31 -7.92 -5.26 1.83
CA VAL A 31 -7.01 -4.55 2.75
C VAL A 31 -7.54 -4.54 4.19
N ARG A 32 -8.86 -4.50 4.36
CA ARG A 32 -9.54 -4.70 5.63
C ARG A 32 -10.16 -6.10 5.65
N PRO A 33 -9.46 -7.12 6.15
CA PRO A 33 -10.03 -8.46 6.24
C PRO A 33 -11.11 -8.52 7.34
N HIS A 34 -12.06 -9.46 7.18
CA HIS A 34 -13.14 -9.69 8.15
C HIS A 34 -12.67 -10.45 9.40
N SER A 35 -11.53 -11.15 9.31
CA SER A 35 -10.86 -11.83 10.42
C SER A 35 -9.34 -11.79 10.23
N TYR A 36 -8.62 -11.53 11.33
CA TYR A 36 -7.16 -11.41 11.51
C TYR A 36 -6.26 -11.84 10.32
N ILE A 37 -5.85 -10.87 9.49
CA ILE A 37 -4.57 -10.88 8.73
C ILE A 37 -4.06 -9.43 8.65
N LYS A 38 -2.77 -9.20 8.90
CA LYS A 38 -2.14 -7.87 8.87
C LYS A 38 -1.76 -7.49 7.43
N VAL A 39 -2.39 -6.45 6.87
CA VAL A 39 -2.17 -6.01 5.46
C VAL A 39 -1.48 -4.65 5.40
N TYR A 40 -0.17 -4.61 5.67
CA TYR A 40 0.55 -3.34 5.83
C TYR A 40 0.87 -2.62 4.51
N GLU A 41 1.34 -3.35 3.49
CA GLU A 41 1.91 -2.71 2.28
C GLU A 41 0.83 -2.21 1.33
N LYS A 42 -0.19 -3.02 1.08
CA LYS A 42 -1.37 -2.62 0.30
C LYS A 42 -2.15 -1.49 1.00
N GLY A 43 -2.25 -1.54 2.33
CA GLY A 43 -2.91 -0.49 3.13
C GLY A 43 -2.22 0.86 3.01
N ALA A 44 -0.89 0.89 3.05
CA ALA A 44 -0.14 2.13 2.89
C ALA A 44 -0.36 2.79 1.51
N GLU A 45 -0.51 2.02 0.44
CA GLU A 45 -0.80 2.57 -0.88
C GLU A 45 -2.24 3.06 -1.03
N VAL A 46 -3.22 2.43 -0.37
CA VAL A 46 -4.59 2.97 -0.30
C VAL A 46 -4.61 4.32 0.41
N VAL A 47 -3.88 4.45 1.52
CA VAL A 47 -3.72 5.75 2.22
C VAL A 47 -3.02 6.77 1.32
N ARG A 48 -2.02 6.34 0.53
CA ARG A 48 -1.36 7.21 -0.46
C ARG A 48 -2.32 7.65 -1.56
N MET A 49 -3.25 6.81 -2.00
CA MET A 49 -4.29 7.21 -2.96
C MET A 49 -5.15 8.34 -2.40
N TYR A 50 -5.60 8.26 -1.14
CA TYR A 50 -6.33 9.37 -0.52
C TYR A 50 -5.52 10.66 -0.50
N LYS A 51 -4.22 10.59 -0.20
CA LYS A 51 -3.34 11.77 -0.27
C LYS A 51 -3.23 12.35 -1.68
N THR A 52 -3.23 11.51 -2.71
CA THR A 52 -3.22 11.97 -4.12
C THR A 52 -4.54 12.64 -4.49
N LEU A 53 -5.67 12.05 -4.10
CA LEU A 53 -7.01 12.55 -4.46
C LEU A 53 -7.40 13.82 -3.69
N LEU A 54 -7.07 13.89 -2.39
CA LEU A 54 -7.44 15.01 -1.52
C LEU A 54 -6.38 16.13 -1.50
N GLY A 55 -5.21 15.89 -2.11
CA GLY A 55 -4.05 16.74 -1.97
C GLY A 55 -3.48 16.79 -0.55
N SER A 56 -2.37 17.50 -0.37
CA SER A 56 -1.68 17.58 0.93
C SER A 56 -2.52 18.24 2.02
N GLN A 57 -3.31 19.24 1.66
CA GLN A 57 -4.20 19.98 2.55
C GLN A 57 -5.41 19.14 2.96
N GLY A 58 -6.11 18.52 1.99
CA GLY A 58 -7.28 17.69 2.28
C GLY A 58 -6.94 16.41 3.03
N PHE A 59 -5.73 15.87 2.86
CA PHE A 59 -5.26 14.70 3.60
C PHE A 59 -4.87 14.99 5.06
N ARG A 60 -4.61 16.25 5.43
CA ARG A 60 -4.13 16.65 6.77
C ARG A 60 -5.22 17.26 7.65
N LYS A 61 -6.44 17.42 7.14
CA LYS A 61 -7.61 17.79 7.93
C LYS A 61 -8.12 16.59 8.71
#